data_AF-A0A9E3SGV4-F1
#
_entry.id   AF-A0A9E3SGV4-F1
#
_cell.length_a   1.000
_cell.length_b   1.000
_cell.length_c   1.000
_cell.angle_alpha   90.00
_cell.angle_beta   90.00
_cell.angle_gamma   90.00
#
_symmetry.space_group_name_H-M   'P 1'
#
loop_
_entity.id
_entity.type
_entity.pdbx_description
1 polymer ?
#
loop_
_entity_poly.entity_id
_entity_poly.type
_entity_poly.pdbx_seq_one_letter_code
_entity_poly.pdbx_strand_id
1 'polypeptide(L)'
;MKRADLVRYLLQSGCRLLREGGAHSVFFNPATNRTSTVPRHREINDFPCRKICKDLEISDPRWNVHEPWPGYDSQLTPSGISTAPSTPCSPIPRLA
;
A
#
# COMPACT_ATOMS: atom_id res chain seq x y z
N MET A 1 -0.03 16.56 -6.31
CA MET A 1 0.87 16.73 -5.15
C MET A 1 1.97 17.75 -5.46
N LYS A 2 2.48 18.53 -4.50
CA LYS A 2 3.67 19.38 -4.76
C LYS A 2 4.92 18.50 -4.83
N ARG A 3 5.85 18.81 -5.74
CA ARG A 3 7.13 18.08 -5.84
C ARG A 3 7.89 18.04 -4.52
N ALA A 4 7.88 19.14 -3.77
CA ALA A 4 8.59 19.24 -2.49
C ALA A 4 8.10 18.20 -1.47
N ASP A 5 6.79 17.95 -1.42
CA ASP A 5 6.20 16.97 -0.49
C ASP A 5 6.59 15.54 -0.89
N LEU A 6 6.55 15.22 -2.19
CA LEU A 6 7.00 13.93 -2.70
C LEU A 6 8.48 13.69 -2.39
N VAL A 7 9.34 14.67 -2.63
CA VAL A 7 10.78 14.55 -2.36
C VAL A 7 11.05 14.36 -0.87
N ARG A 8 10.36 15.11 0.01
CA ARG A 8 10.46 14.92 1.46
C ARG A 8 10.07 13.49 1.86
N TYR A 9 8.99 12.97 1.30
CA TYR A 9 8.53 11.62 1.55
C TYR A 9 9.57 10.57 1.12
N LEU A 10 10.12 10.71 -0.09
CA LEU A 10 11.17 9.82 -0.61
C LEU A 10 12.43 9.84 0.27
N LEU A 11 12.83 11.01 0.75
CA LEU A 11 13.98 11.13 1.67
C LEU A 11 13.69 10.45 3.02
N GLN A 12 12.47 10.59 3.53
CA GLN A 12 12.03 9.96 4.78
C GLN A 12 11.95 8.43 4.68
N SER A 13 11.57 7.90 3.51
CA SER A 13 11.58 6.47 3.23
C SER A 13 12.99 5.91 2.96
N GLY A 14 14.04 6.73 3.09
CA GLY A 14 15.43 6.32 2.90
C GLY A 14 15.89 6.25 1.44
N CYS A 15 15.12 6.81 0.50
CA CYS A 15 15.57 6.93 -0.89
C CYS A 15 16.63 8.02 -1.01
N ARG A 16 17.58 7.80 -1.91
CA ARG A 16 18.70 8.70 -2.18
C ARG A 16 18.64 9.21 -3.61
N LEU A 17 19.08 10.43 -3.80
CA LEU A 17 19.21 11.01 -5.14
C LEU A 17 20.48 10.44 -5.78
N LEU A 18 20.32 9.72 -6.90
CA LEU A 18 21.44 9.10 -7.61
C LEU A 18 22.07 10.07 -8.60
N ARG A 19 21.23 10.74 -9.41
CA ARG A 19 21.65 11.76 -10.37
C ARG A 19 20.56 12.79 -10.61
N GLU A 20 20.96 14.02 -10.89
CA GLU A 20 20.06 15.07 -11.36
C GLU A 20 20.24 15.31 -12.85
N GLY A 21 19.13 15.25 -13.59
CA GLY A 21 19.05 15.74 -14.96
C GLY A 21 18.40 17.12 -15.03
N GLY A 22 18.34 17.66 -16.25
CA GLY A 22 17.70 18.95 -16.52
C GLY A 22 16.20 18.93 -16.24
N ALA A 23 15.48 17.93 -16.77
CA ALA A 23 14.02 17.83 -16.64
C ALA A 23 13.54 16.92 -15.49
N HIS A 24 14.39 15.99 -15.04
CA HIS A 24 14.02 14.98 -14.05
C HIS A 24 15.20 14.64 -13.12
N SER A 25 14.87 14.21 -11.90
CA SER A 25 15.81 13.72 -10.89
C SER A 25 15.62 12.21 -10.74
N VAL A 26 16.70 11.44 -10.63
CA VAL A 26 16.64 9.98 -10.49
C VAL A 26 16.90 9.60 -9.04
N PHE A 27 15.93 8.92 -8.43
CA PHE A 27 15.99 8.43 -7.06
C PHE A 27 16.22 6.93 -7.02
N PHE A 28 17.06 6.50 -6.10
CA PHE A 28 17.39 5.10 -5.84
C PHE A 28 16.99 4.74 -4.42
N ASN A 29 16.28 3.63 -4.25
CA ASN A 29 15.98 3.05 -2.95
C ASN A 29 16.99 1.94 -2.64
N PRO A 30 17.91 2.12 -1.67
CA PRO A 30 18.86 1.08 -1.30
C PRO A 30 18.21 -0.13 -0.61
N ALA A 31 17.01 0.02 -0.04
CA ALA A 31 16.33 -1.10 0.62
C ALA A 31 15.77 -2.11 -0.38
N THR A 32 15.28 -1.63 -1.52
CA THR A 32 14.62 -2.47 -2.55
C THR A 32 15.47 -2.59 -3.82
N ASN A 33 16.61 -1.89 -3.89
CA ASN A 33 17.48 -1.75 -5.06
C ASN A 33 16.75 -1.25 -6.32
N ARG A 34 15.64 -0.52 -6.15
CA ARG A 34 14.85 0.05 -7.25
C ARG A 34 15.26 1.48 -7.53
N THR A 35 15.07 1.89 -8.79
CA THR A 35 15.34 3.26 -9.24
C THR A 35 14.11 3.82 -9.93
N SER A 36 13.78 5.08 -9.65
CA SER A 36 12.66 5.78 -10.28
C SER A 36 13.04 7.21 -10.69
N THR A 37 12.26 7.79 -11.58
CA THR A 37 12.50 9.13 -12.15
C THR A 37 11.40 10.08 -11.69
N VAL A 38 11.79 11.19 -11.05
CA VAL A 38 10.90 12.22 -10.52
C VAL A 38 10.99 13.48 -11.39
N PRO A 39 9.89 13.98 -11.96
CA PRO A 39 9.90 15.19 -12.76
C PRO A 39 10.20 16.44 -11.91
N ARG A 40 10.81 17.47 -12.51
CA ARG A 40 11.21 18.70 -11.79
C ARG A 40 10.16 19.81 -11.74
N HIS A 41 9.02 19.64 -12.41
CA HIS A 41 7.95 20.63 -12.33
C HIS A 41 7.36 20.71 -10.91
N ARG A 42 6.77 21.87 -10.58
CA ARG A 42 6.30 22.18 -9.22
C ARG A 42 5.10 21.33 -8.79
N GLU A 43 4.22 21.01 -9.75
CA GLU A 43 2.94 20.34 -9.53
C GLU A 43 2.89 18.98 -10.22
N ILE A 44 2.98 17.91 -9.45
CA ILE A 44 3.00 16.55 -9.97
C ILE A 44 1.59 15.96 -9.89
N ASN A 45 1.09 15.46 -11.02
CA ASN A 45 -0.18 14.73 -11.07
C ASN A 45 -0.13 13.44 -10.25
N ASP A 46 -1.29 12.95 -9.82
CA ASP A 46 -1.35 11.76 -8.96
C ASP A 46 -0.90 10.48 -9.67
N PHE A 47 -1.07 10.39 -10.99
CA PHE A 47 -0.63 9.24 -11.78
C PHE A 47 0.90 9.01 -11.72
N PRO A 48 1.77 10.01 -12.02
CA PRO A 48 3.21 9.89 -11.80
C PRO A 48 3.57 9.56 -10.36
N CYS A 49 2.94 10.22 -9.38
CA CYS A 49 3.23 9.97 -7.96
C CYS A 49 2.98 8.51 -7.58
N ARG A 50 1.82 7.97 -7.97
CA ARG A 50 1.45 6.58 -7.69
C ARG A 50 2.41 5.60 -8.36
N LYS A 51 2.80 5.87 -9.61
CA LYS A 51 3.78 5.06 -10.34
C LYS A 51 5.14 5.07 -9.65
N ILE A 52 5.64 6.25 -9.26
CA ILE A 52 6.93 6.40 -8.57
C ILE A 52 6.94 5.64 -7.24
N CYS A 53 5.88 5.74 -6.45
CA CYS A 53 5.77 5.02 -5.18
C CYS A 53 5.75 3.50 -5.42
N LYS A 54 5.00 3.04 -6.43
CA LYS A 54 4.97 1.62 -6.82
C LYS A 54 6.33 1.12 -7.31
N ASP A 55 7.03 1.90 -8.13
CA ASP A 55 8.34 1.54 -8.69
C ASP A 55 9.40 1.43 -7.59
N LEU A 56 9.32 2.26 -6.54
CA LEU A 56 10.23 2.23 -5.40
C LEU A 56 9.78 1.28 -4.27
N GLU A 57 8.63 0.62 -4.45
CA GLU A 57 7.97 -0.27 -3.47
C GLU A 57 7.70 0.44 -2.12
N ILE A 58 7.26 1.70 -2.18
CA ILE A 58 6.89 2.51 -1.03
C ILE A 58 5.36 2.67 -1.00
N SER A 59 4.75 2.62 0.19
CA SER A 59 3.34 2.94 0.36
C SER A 59 3.03 4.35 -0.13
N ASP A 60 1.90 4.54 -0.80
CA ASP A 60 1.51 5.86 -1.29
C ASP A 60 1.07 6.74 -0.09
N PRO A 61 1.71 7.91 0.15
CA PRO A 61 1.38 8.76 1.29
C PRO A 61 -0.05 9.31 1.22
N ARG A 62 -0.68 9.28 0.03
CA ARG A 62 -2.08 9.70 -0.15
C ARG A 62 -3.09 8.59 0.16
N TRP A 63 -2.71 7.31 0.07
CA TRP A 63 -3.60 6.16 0.34
C TRP A 63 -3.39 5.56 1.73
N ASN A 64 -2.38 6.02 2.47
CA ASN A 64 -2.20 5.66 3.86
C ASN A 64 -3.19 6.35 4.83
N VAL A 65 -4.21 7.04 4.29
CA VAL A 65 -5.51 7.13 4.96
C VAL A 65 -6.15 5.74 4.89
N HIS A 66 -5.83 4.93 5.90
CA HIS A 66 -6.84 4.05 6.49
C HIS A 66 -7.89 4.94 7.18
N GLU A 67 -8.53 5.84 6.43
CA GLU A 67 -9.86 6.30 6.75
C GLU A 67 -10.76 5.37 5.95
N PRO A 68 -11.34 4.32 6.57
CA PRO A 68 -12.49 3.68 5.96
C PRO A 68 -13.45 4.80 5.58
N TRP A 69 -13.93 4.80 4.32
CA TRP A 69 -14.97 5.72 3.89
C TRP A 69 -16.03 5.81 5.00
N PRO A 70 -16.28 6.99 5.62
CA PRO A 70 -17.44 7.17 6.47
C PRO A 70 -18.65 7.14 5.54
N GLY A 71 -19.14 5.94 5.23
CA GLY A 71 -20.21 5.74 4.26
C GLY A 71 -20.24 4.42 3.50
N TYR A 72 -19.30 3.47 3.71
CA TYR A 72 -19.56 2.08 3.36
C TYR A 72 -19.76 1.26 4.63
N ASP A 73 -21.03 0.98 4.88
CA ASP A 73 -21.58 0.36 6.08
C ASP A 73 -20.80 -0.90 6.47
N SER A 74 -20.24 -0.88 7.67
CA SER A 74 -19.59 -2.02 8.32
C SER A 74 -20.60 -2.89 9.09
N GLN A 75 -21.88 -2.89 8.73
CA GLN A 75 -22.83 -3.86 9.28
C GLN A 75 -22.73 -5.20 8.54
N LEU A 76 -21.79 -6.01 9.02
CA LEU A 76 -21.79 -7.47 9.16
C LEU A 76 -20.39 -7.79 9.73
N THR A 77 -20.14 -7.63 11.02
CA THR A 77 -20.68 -8.45 12.11
C THR A 77 -20.16 -7.90 13.44
N PRO A 78 -20.89 -8.09 14.55
CA PRO A 78 -20.21 -8.73 15.67
C PRO A 78 -21.09 -9.77 16.40
N SER A 79 -20.57 -11.00 16.40
CA SER A 79 -20.58 -11.94 17.53
C SER A 79 -21.91 -12.54 18.04
N GLY A 80 -22.12 -13.80 17.65
CA GLY A 80 -22.94 -14.78 18.39
C GLY A 80 -23.10 -16.02 17.53
N ILE A 81 -22.21 -17.01 17.58
CA ILE A 81 -22.37 -18.28 18.30
C ILE A 81 -20.94 -18.84 18.50
N SER A 82 -20.43 -18.82 19.73
CA SER A 82 -20.36 -19.96 20.67
C SER A 82 -19.56 -21.17 20.17
N THR A 83 -18.32 -21.28 20.64
CA THR A 83 -17.62 -22.53 21.05
C THR A 83 -18.62 -23.51 21.71
N ALA A 84 -18.69 -24.83 21.56
CA ALA A 84 -17.93 -25.99 21.04
C ALA A 84 -18.94 -27.19 21.00
N PRO A 85 -18.61 -28.51 20.99
CA PRO A 85 -17.40 -29.26 20.60
C PRO A 85 -17.69 -30.33 19.52
N SER A 86 -16.60 -30.95 19.07
CA SER A 86 -16.52 -32.19 18.30
C SER A 86 -17.37 -33.32 18.91
N THR A 87 -18.30 -33.87 18.11
CA THR A 87 -18.90 -35.19 18.38
C THR A 87 -18.52 -36.14 17.24
N PRO A 88 -17.99 -37.34 17.54
CA PRO A 88 -17.30 -38.18 16.56
C PRO A 88 -18.25 -38.97 15.65
N CYS A 89 -17.73 -39.33 14.47
CA CYS A 89 -18.27 -40.35 13.58
C CYS A 89 -18.82 -41.55 14.36
N SER A 90 -20.05 -41.97 14.04
CA SER A 90 -20.49 -43.34 14.24
C SER A 90 -21.32 -43.81 13.04
N PRO A 91 -21.23 -45.10 12.68
CA PRO A 91 -21.57 -45.62 11.37
C PRO A 91 -23.04 -45.99 11.25
N ILE A 92 -23.63 -45.77 10.07
CA ILE A 92 -24.97 -46.25 9.72
C ILE A 92 -24.95 -47.79 9.71
N PRO A 93 -25.82 -48.48 10.46
CA PRO A 93 -25.93 -49.93 10.38
C PRO A 93 -26.60 -50.35 9.07
N ARG A 94 -25.96 -51.29 8.35
CA ARG A 94 -26.62 -52.12 7.34
C ARG A 94 -27.75 -52.90 8.02
N LEU A 95 -28.96 -52.85 7.47
CA LEU A 95 -30.01 -53.81 7.77
C LEU A 95 -30.62 -54.31 6.45
N ALA A 96 -30.45 -55.63 6.28
CA ALA A 96 -31.10 -56.63 5.43
C ALA A 96 -31.45 -56.26 3.97
#